data_AF-A0A966US51-F1
#
_entry.id   AF-A0A966US51-F1
#
_cell.length_a   1.000
_cell.length_b   1.000
_cell.length_c   1.000
_cell.angle_alpha   90.00
_cell.angle_beta   90.00
_cell.angle_gamma   90.00
#
_symmetry.space_group_name_H-M   'P 1'
#
loop_
_entity.id
_entity.type
_entity.pdbx_description
1 polymer ?
#
loop_
_entity_poly.entity_id
_entity_poly.type
_entity_poly.pdbx_seq_one_letter_code
_entity_poly.pdbx_strand_id
1 'polypeptide(L)'
;MKNLEQQIIELTKKYYNYVSLDHHKDRDCHWYIEKVYSYGEAPKYTAKHYGYRAEQWTSQTVDSEEDAMLLLINKLTREINDAIKHTKRNLEEAKRNPDETWYTAEEYEKELEALEA
;
A
#
# COMPACT_ATOMS: atom_id res chain seq x y z
N MET A 1 -15.09 1.33 -17.44
CA MET A 1 -14.73 1.02 -16.03
C MET A 1 -13.50 0.14 -16.07
N LYS A 2 -12.42 0.48 -15.33
CA LYS A 2 -11.31 -0.46 -15.17
C LYS A 2 -11.79 -1.64 -14.33
N ASN A 3 -11.42 -2.87 -14.71
CA ASN A 3 -11.57 -4.04 -13.86
C ASN A 3 -10.93 -3.75 -12.48
N LEU A 4 -11.65 -4.04 -11.37
CA LEU A 4 -11.15 -3.82 -10.00
C LEU A 4 -9.84 -4.58 -9.75
N GLU A 5 -9.69 -5.78 -10.32
CA GLU A 5 -8.44 -6.55 -10.21
C GLU A 5 -7.29 -5.80 -10.87
N GLN A 6 -7.53 -5.23 -12.05
CA GLN A 6 -6.52 -4.45 -12.76
C GLN A 6 -6.10 -3.22 -11.96
N GLN A 7 -7.04 -2.57 -11.26
CA GLN A 7 -6.71 -1.45 -10.37
C GLN A 7 -5.87 -1.91 -9.17
N ILE A 8 -6.19 -3.06 -8.56
CA ILE A 8 -5.37 -3.65 -7.48
C ILE A 8 -3.98 -3.98 -7.99
N ILE A 9 -3.84 -4.59 -9.18
CA ILE A 9 -2.54 -4.92 -9.79
C ILE A 9 -1.70 -3.65 -10.01
N GLU A 10 -2.31 -2.58 -10.54
CA GLU A 10 -1.62 -1.31 -10.73
C GLU A 10 -1.16 -0.70 -9.40
N LEU A 11 -2.04 -0.64 -8.39
CA LEU A 11 -1.74 -0.06 -7.09
C LEU A 11 -0.70 -0.88 -6.31
N THR A 12 -0.82 -2.21 -6.30
CA THR A 12 0.16 -3.09 -5.64
C THR A 12 1.52 -3.04 -6.32
N LYS A 13 1.58 -2.87 -7.65
CA LYS A 13 2.86 -2.64 -8.35
C LYS A 13 3.53 -1.33 -7.92
N LYS A 14 2.78 -0.23 -7.83
CA LYS A 14 3.31 1.05 -7.30
C LYS A 14 3.81 0.89 -5.87
N TYR A 15 2.98 0.30 -5.01
CA TYR A 15 3.33 0.07 -3.61
C TYR A 15 4.59 -0.80 -3.47
N TYR A 16 4.67 -1.90 -4.24
CA TYR A 16 5.84 -2.78 -4.29
C TYR A 16 7.11 -2.04 -4.70
N ASN A 17 7.07 -1.27 -5.78
CA ASN A 17 8.22 -0.49 -6.23
C ASN A 17 8.72 0.47 -5.15
N TYR A 18 7.82 1.09 -4.39
CA TYR A 18 8.18 1.96 -3.27
C TYR A 18 8.76 1.17 -2.09
N VAL A 19 8.06 0.17 -1.55
CA VAL A 19 8.50 -0.53 -0.34
C VAL A 19 9.74 -1.39 -0.56
N SER A 20 10.04 -1.78 -1.80
CA SER A 20 11.25 -2.53 -2.17
C SER A 20 12.52 -1.68 -2.24
N LEU A 21 12.41 -0.34 -2.21
CA LEU A 21 13.58 0.55 -2.09
C LEU A 21 14.21 0.48 -0.70
N ASP A 22 13.42 0.11 0.30
CA ASP A 22 13.86 -0.12 1.67
C ASP A 22 14.10 -1.61 1.91
N HIS A 23 14.76 -1.96 3.02
CA HIS A 23 15.17 -3.32 3.36
C HIS A 23 14.00 -4.28 3.69
N HIS A 24 12.75 -3.90 3.41
CA HIS A 24 11.52 -4.63 3.71
C HIS A 24 11.18 -5.64 2.62
N LYS A 25 11.87 -6.78 2.65
CA LYS A 25 11.91 -7.70 1.51
C LYS A 25 10.67 -8.56 1.26
N ASP A 26 9.67 -8.61 2.15
CA ASP A 26 8.50 -9.49 1.93
C ASP A 26 7.21 -9.05 2.64
N ARG A 27 7.28 -8.56 3.88
CA ARG A 27 6.06 -8.32 4.69
C ARG A 27 5.15 -7.22 4.15
N ASP A 28 5.73 -6.17 3.61
CA ASP A 28 4.98 -5.04 3.05
C ASP A 28 4.49 -5.31 1.62
N CYS A 29 4.95 -6.38 0.97
CA CYS A 29 4.67 -6.61 -0.45
C CYS A 29 3.30 -7.26 -0.71
N HIS A 30 2.69 -7.87 0.32
CA HIS A 30 1.51 -8.72 0.14
C HIS A 30 0.23 -8.09 0.66
N TRP A 31 -0.81 -8.21 -0.15
CA TRP A 31 -2.16 -7.77 0.13
C TRP A 31 -3.12 -8.91 -0.16
N TYR A 32 -4.12 -9.08 0.68
CA TYR A 32 -4.96 -10.28 0.65
C TYR A 32 -6.42 -9.90 0.57
N ILE A 33 -7.19 -10.73 -0.15
CA ILE A 33 -8.63 -10.84 0.01
C ILE A 33 -8.89 -12.27 0.48
N GLU A 34 -9.44 -12.40 1.68
CA GLU A 34 -9.80 -13.69 2.24
C GLU A 34 -11.29 -13.94 2.06
N LYS A 35 -11.63 -15.14 1.58
CA LYS A 35 -12.98 -15.66 1.46
C LYS A 35 -13.20 -16.77 2.48
N VAL A 36 -14.20 -16.62 3.34
CA VAL A 36 -14.47 -17.53 4.45
C VAL A 36 -15.86 -18.15 4.27
N TYR A 37 -15.95 -19.48 4.40
CA TYR A 37 -17.19 -20.24 4.40
C TYR A 37 -17.48 -20.74 5.83
N SER A 38 -18.71 -20.56 6.30
CA SER A 38 -19.12 -20.95 7.65
C SER A 38 -20.39 -21.78 7.59
N TYR A 39 -20.30 -23.08 7.90
CA TYR A 39 -21.43 -23.98 8.22
C TYR A 39 -22.73 -23.79 7.40
N GLY A 40 -22.63 -23.74 6.07
CA GLY A 40 -23.79 -23.64 5.18
C GLY A 40 -24.29 -22.20 4.93
N GLU A 41 -23.65 -21.20 5.53
CA GLU A 41 -23.87 -19.79 5.22
C GLU A 41 -23.18 -19.38 3.91
N ALA A 42 -23.68 -18.28 3.33
CA ALA A 42 -23.00 -17.63 2.20
C ALA A 42 -21.59 -17.15 2.63
N PRO A 43 -20.59 -17.22 1.73
CA PRO A 43 -19.24 -16.83 2.07
C PRO A 43 -19.15 -15.34 2.41
N LYS A 44 -18.24 -14.99 3.31
CA LYS A 44 -17.88 -13.62 3.67
C LYS A 44 -16.48 -13.28 3.18
N TYR A 45 -16.22 -12.00 2.95
CA TYR A 45 -14.95 -11.51 2.41
C TYR A 45 -14.32 -10.46 3.31
N THR A 46 -13.00 -10.45 3.42
CA THR A 46 -12.21 -9.43 4.13
C THR A 46 -10.94 -9.11 3.36
N ALA A 47 -10.52 -7.85 3.34
CA ALA A 47 -9.23 -7.43 2.82
C ALA A 47 -8.21 -7.28 3.97
N LYS A 48 -6.95 -7.67 3.74
CA LYS A 48 -5.92 -7.70 4.79
C LYS A 48 -4.53 -7.31 4.28
N HIS A 49 -3.70 -6.87 5.23
CA HIS A 49 -2.28 -6.59 5.04
C HIS A 49 -1.50 -6.89 6.33
N TYR A 50 -0.27 -7.38 6.18
CA TYR A 50 0.60 -7.79 7.29
C TYR A 50 2.00 -7.18 7.17
N GLY A 51 2.07 -5.86 6.92
CA GLY A 51 3.32 -5.12 6.76
C GLY A 51 3.75 -4.32 7.98
N TYR A 52 4.92 -3.70 7.88
CA TYR A 52 5.47 -2.77 8.86
C TYR A 52 5.16 -1.31 8.51
N ARG A 53 5.19 -0.94 7.22
CA ARG A 53 4.97 0.44 6.77
C ARG A 53 3.50 0.83 6.76
N ALA A 54 2.63 0.01 6.20
CA ALA A 54 1.18 0.26 6.20
C ALA A 54 0.45 -0.33 7.43
N GLU A 55 1.23 -0.77 8.43
CA GLU A 55 0.81 -1.50 9.62
C GLU A 55 0.02 -2.78 9.33
N GLN A 56 -0.22 -3.59 10.36
CA GLN A 56 -1.17 -4.69 10.24
C GLN A 56 -2.57 -4.12 10.07
N TRP A 57 -3.28 -4.55 9.02
CA TRP A 57 -4.60 -4.04 8.70
C TRP A 57 -5.57 -5.15 8.29
N THR A 58 -6.82 -5.00 8.69
CA THR A 58 -7.94 -5.86 8.29
C THR A 58 -9.15 -4.96 8.08
N SER A 59 -9.83 -5.12 6.94
CA SER A 59 -11.06 -4.40 6.64
C SER A 59 -12.24 -4.93 7.46
N GLN A 60 -13.36 -4.21 7.40
CA GLN A 60 -14.65 -4.81 7.76
C GLN A 60 -14.96 -6.04 6.89
N THR A 61 -15.71 -6.98 7.44
CA THR A 61 -16.24 -8.15 6.73
C THR A 61 -17.44 -7.75 5.87
N VAL A 62 -17.44 -8.19 4.61
CA VAL A 62 -18.48 -7.86 3.62
C VAL A 62 -19.01 -9.11 2.92
N ASP A 63 -20.12 -8.95 2.21
CA ASP A 63 -20.87 -10.06 1.61
C ASP A 63 -20.45 -10.36 0.16
N SER A 64 -19.67 -9.48 -0.46
CA SER A 64 -19.20 -9.61 -1.83
C SER A 64 -17.68 -9.46 -1.95
N GLU A 65 -17.10 -10.15 -2.93
CA GLU A 65 -15.69 -9.99 -3.29
C GLU A 65 -15.40 -8.58 -3.80
N GLU A 66 -16.31 -8.02 -4.60
CA GLU A 66 -16.20 -6.67 -5.17
C GLU A 66 -16.11 -5.60 -4.07
N ASP A 67 -16.89 -5.71 -3.01
CA ASP A 67 -16.81 -4.78 -1.87
C ASP A 67 -15.46 -4.89 -1.15
N ALA A 68 -14.94 -6.11 -0.97
CA ALA A 68 -13.62 -6.32 -0.37
C ALA A 68 -12.50 -5.75 -1.25
N MET A 69 -12.62 -5.88 -2.58
CA MET A 69 -11.71 -5.27 -3.54
C MET A 69 -11.73 -3.75 -3.47
N LEU A 70 -12.91 -3.14 -3.37
CA LEU A 70 -13.05 -1.68 -3.21
C LEU A 70 -12.41 -1.20 -1.90
N LEU A 71 -12.60 -1.94 -0.80
CA LEU A 71 -11.94 -1.64 0.48
C LEU A 71 -10.41 -1.73 0.36
N LEU A 72 -9.90 -2.73 -0.35
CA LEU A 72 -8.46 -2.87 -0.61
C LEU A 72 -7.91 -1.72 -1.46
N ILE A 73 -8.59 -1.37 -2.56
CA ILE A 73 -8.23 -0.24 -3.43
C ILE A 73 -8.17 1.06 -2.62
N ASN A 74 -9.16 1.31 -1.77
CA ASN A 74 -9.21 2.50 -0.92
C ASN A 74 -8.04 2.54 0.06
N LYS A 75 -7.71 1.42 0.71
CA LYS A 75 -6.56 1.33 1.62
C LYS A 75 -5.25 1.57 0.86
N LEU A 76 -4.99 0.85 -0.24
CA LEU A 76 -3.78 1.02 -1.05
C LEU A 76 -3.60 2.47 -1.54
N THR A 77 -4.68 3.07 -2.04
CA THR A 77 -4.67 4.47 -2.50
C THR A 77 -4.30 5.42 -1.37
N ARG A 78 -4.86 5.21 -0.17
CA ARG A 78 -4.52 5.99 1.01
C ARG A 78 -3.04 5.84 1.39
N GLU A 79 -2.54 4.62 1.47
CA GLU A 79 -1.14 4.35 1.84
C GLU A 79 -0.16 4.99 0.85
N ILE A 80 -0.44 4.90 -0.45
CA ILE A 80 0.37 5.55 -1.49
C ILE A 80 0.34 7.08 -1.32
N ASN A 81 -0.83 7.67 -1.09
CA ASN A 81 -0.94 9.12 -0.90
C ASN A 81 -0.25 9.61 0.38
N ASP A 82 -0.38 8.86 1.47
CA ASP A 82 0.29 9.16 2.74
C ASP A 82 1.81 9.03 2.59
N ALA A 83 2.29 8.02 1.86
CA ALA A 83 3.70 7.87 1.50
C ALA A 83 4.20 9.05 0.64
N ILE A 84 3.48 9.45 -0.42
CA ILE A 84 3.84 10.61 -1.25
C ILE A 84 3.98 11.87 -0.39
N LYS A 85 3.03 12.11 0.51
CA LYS A 85 3.07 13.29 1.40
C LYS A 85 4.25 13.23 2.36
N HIS A 86 4.57 12.06 2.89
CA HIS A 86 5.70 11.84 3.79
C HIS A 86 7.03 12.05 3.05
N THR A 87 7.23 11.38 1.93
CA THR A 87 8.43 11.48 1.09
C THR A 87 8.65 12.92 0.61
N LYS A 88 7.61 13.63 0.14
CA LYS A 88 7.73 15.06 -0.23
C LYS A 88 8.21 15.94 0.92
N ARG A 89 7.68 15.73 2.13
CA ARG A 89 8.12 16.48 3.31
C ARG A 89 9.59 16.22 3.63
N ASN A 90 10.00 14.95 3.61
CA ASN A 90 11.37 14.59 3.95
C ASN A 90 12.36 14.99 2.86
N LEU A 91 11.94 15.00 1.59
CA LEU A 91 12.75 15.51 0.49
C LEU A 91 13.12 16.99 0.69
N GLU A 92 12.13 17.81 1.04
CA GLU A 92 12.38 19.23 1.34
C GLU A 92 13.31 19.40 2.55
N GLU A 93 13.15 18.57 3.59
CA GLU A 93 14.02 18.60 4.76
C GLU A 93 15.46 18.16 4.42
N ALA A 94 15.63 17.10 3.63
CA ALA A 94 16.94 16.61 3.20
C ALA A 94 17.66 17.62 2.28
N LYS A 95 16.92 18.40 1.49
CA LYS A 95 17.47 19.50 0.69
C LYS A 95 17.93 20.67 1.56
N ARG A 96 17.24 20.93 2.67
CA ARG A 96 17.56 22.03 3.59
C ARG A 96 18.68 21.66 4.57
N ASN A 97 18.61 20.47 5.15
CA ASN A 97 19.44 19.98 6.24
C ASN A 97 19.95 18.55 5.94
N PRO A 98 20.85 18.38 4.97
CA PRO A 98 21.25 17.05 4.46
C PRO A 98 21.91 16.14 5.52
N ASP A 99 22.52 16.72 6.56
CA ASP A 99 23.17 15.97 7.64
C ASP A 99 22.21 15.57 8.77
N GLU A 100 20.94 16.00 8.74
CA GLU A 100 19.94 15.75 9.78
C GLU A 100 18.89 14.69 9.39
N THR A 101 18.95 14.16 8.16
CA THR A 101 17.98 13.19 7.65
C THR A 101 18.54 11.77 7.56
N TRP A 102 17.65 10.77 7.65
CA TRP A 102 18.02 9.36 7.55
C TRP A 102 18.39 8.93 6.13
N TYR A 103 17.83 9.62 5.13
CA TYR A 103 18.06 9.39 3.71
C TYR A 103 18.44 10.70 3.04
N THR A 104 19.15 10.58 1.92
CA THR A 104 19.53 11.69 1.04
C THR A 104 18.35 12.18 0.22
N ALA A 105 18.47 13.40 -0.31
CA ALA A 105 17.47 13.94 -1.25
C ALA A 105 17.30 13.05 -2.50
N GLU A 106 18.40 12.45 -3.01
CA GLU A 106 18.35 11.54 -4.16
C GLU A 106 17.55 10.26 -3.85
N GLU A 107 17.69 9.72 -2.65
CA GLU A 107 16.90 8.55 -2.20
C GLU A 107 15.41 8.88 -2.10
N TYR A 108 15.05 10.03 -1.54
CA TYR A 108 13.64 10.46 -1.50
C TYR A 108 13.07 10.77 -2.89
N GLU A 109 13.88 11.26 -3.83
CA GLU A 109 13.44 11.45 -5.22
C GLU A 109 13.12 10.11 -5.89
N LYS A 110 13.93 9.06 -5.65
CA LYS A 110 13.64 7.70 -6.13
C LYS A 110 12.37 7.11 -5.52
N GLU A 111 12.16 7.30 -4.22
CA GLU A 111 10.91 6.89 -3.57
C GLU A 111 9.69 7.58 -4.19
N LEU A 112 9.80 8.88 -4.47
CA LEU A 112 8.70 9.64 -5.04
C LEU A 112 8.39 9.20 -6.48
N GLU A 113 9.43 8.95 -7.29
CA GLU A 113 9.27 8.40 -8.64
C GLU A 113 8.54 7.05 -8.61
N ALA A 114 8.91 6.16 -7.69
CA ALA A 114 8.28 4.85 -7.54
C ALA A 114 6.79 4.94 -7.16
N LEU A 115 6.41 5.94 -6.35
CA LEU A 115 5.03 6.18 -5.92
C LEU A 115 4.17 6.83 -7.01
N GLU A 116 4.77 7.67 -7.87
CA GLU A 116 4.05 8.44 -8.90
C GLU A 116 3.98 7.71 -10.26
N ALA A 117 4.90 6.78 -10.57
CA ALA A 117 4.94 5.96 -11.79
C ALA A 117 3.66 5.15 -12.03
#